data_AF-A0A7V7YF35-F1
#
_entry.id   AF-A0A7V7YF35-F1
#
_cell.length_a   1.000
_cell.length_b   1.000
_cell.length_c   1.000
_cell.angle_alpha   90.00
_cell.angle_beta   90.00
_cell.angle_gamma   90.00
#
_symmetry.space_group_name_H-M   'P 1'
#
loop_
_entity.id
_entity.type
_entity.pdbx_description
1 polymer ?
#
loop_
_entity_poly.entity_id
_entity_poly.type
_entity_poly.pdbx_seq_one_letter_code
_entity_poly.pdbx_strand_id
1 'polypeptide(L)'
;MEAKAEALGWGKAYASNPDFKAIFDEMHEAVDGLPPLLLVRGQELPFPQLHHACLEADLELVTALLDAGLAADTYPCTEDEDDEPALVWLARDELLSSDEKIIVATLLLDRGADVNEGGALDHAKEAEEESFVEFLVRRGAE
;
A
#
# COMPACT_ATOMS: atom_id res chain seq x y z
N MET A 1 14.61 -1.78 -15.01
CA MET A 1 13.24 -1.97 -14.54
C MET A 1 12.35 -2.73 -15.53
N GLU A 2 12.40 -2.45 -16.84
CA GLU A 2 11.62 -3.17 -17.87
C GLU A 2 11.68 -4.71 -17.80
N ALA A 3 12.88 -5.32 -17.82
CA ALA A 3 13.01 -6.79 -17.71
C ALA A 3 12.46 -7.37 -16.39
N LYS A 4 12.49 -6.58 -15.29
CA LYS A 4 11.89 -6.96 -14.00
C LYS A 4 10.36 -6.95 -14.13
N ALA A 5 9.80 -5.89 -14.72
CA ALA A 5 8.36 -5.82 -14.99
C ALA A 5 7.90 -6.98 -15.89
N GLU A 6 8.63 -7.32 -16.95
CA GLU A 6 8.31 -8.49 -17.78
C GLU A 6 8.31 -9.80 -16.99
N ALA A 7 9.34 -10.04 -16.17
CA ALA A 7 9.44 -11.25 -15.35
C ALA A 7 8.32 -11.38 -14.32
N LEU A 8 7.82 -10.25 -13.81
CA LEU A 8 6.72 -10.19 -12.84
C LEU A 8 5.33 -10.11 -13.48
N GLY A 9 5.22 -10.16 -14.81
CA GLY A 9 3.94 -10.10 -15.53
C GLY A 9 3.41 -8.69 -15.82
N TRP A 10 4.13 -7.66 -15.40
CA TRP A 10 3.78 -6.24 -15.57
C TRP A 10 4.33 -5.60 -16.85
N GLY A 11 5.02 -6.35 -17.70
CA GLY A 11 5.72 -5.81 -18.89
C GLY A 11 4.84 -4.99 -19.82
N LYS A 12 3.59 -5.39 -20.04
CA LYS A 12 2.64 -4.63 -20.88
C LYS A 12 2.31 -3.28 -20.23
N ALA A 13 1.87 -3.28 -18.97
CA ALA A 13 1.52 -2.07 -18.23
C ALA A 13 2.71 -1.10 -18.14
N TYR A 14 3.89 -1.63 -17.83
CA TYR A 14 5.15 -0.89 -17.78
C TYR A 14 5.51 -0.22 -19.11
N ALA A 15 5.22 -0.87 -20.24
CA ALA A 15 5.51 -0.33 -21.57
C ALA A 15 4.46 0.69 -22.04
N SER A 16 3.20 0.57 -21.60
CA SER A 16 2.08 1.36 -22.13
C SER A 16 1.59 2.49 -21.23
N ASN A 17 1.79 2.41 -19.91
CA ASN A 17 1.31 3.39 -18.95
C ASN A 17 2.50 4.09 -18.25
N PRO A 18 2.74 5.40 -18.51
CA PRO A 18 3.85 6.14 -17.90
C PRO A 18 3.70 6.33 -16.39
N ASP A 19 2.47 6.41 -15.88
CA ASP A 19 2.20 6.58 -14.44
C ASP A 19 2.47 5.27 -13.70
N PHE A 20 1.97 4.15 -14.22
CA PHE A 20 2.34 2.81 -13.74
C PHE A 20 3.85 2.63 -13.71
N LYS A 21 4.54 3.00 -14.81
CA LYS A 21 5.98 2.88 -14.90
C LYS A 21 6.69 3.69 -13.82
N ALA A 22 6.25 4.93 -13.58
CA ALA A 22 6.84 5.78 -12.57
C ALA A 22 6.67 5.17 -11.17
N ILE A 23 5.47 4.72 -10.81
CA ILE A 23 5.20 4.08 -9.51
C ILE A 23 5.95 2.75 -9.38
N PHE A 24 5.99 1.95 -10.43
CA PHE A 24 6.72 0.68 -10.44
C PHE A 24 8.22 0.90 -10.23
N ASP A 25 8.81 1.91 -10.88
CA ASP A 25 10.20 2.29 -10.70
C ASP A 25 10.44 2.79 -9.26
N GLU A 26 9.64 3.74 -8.79
CA GLU A 26 9.75 4.33 -7.45
C GLU A 26 9.65 3.29 -6.33
N MET A 27 8.67 2.39 -6.38
CA MET A 27 8.44 1.37 -5.36
C MET A 27 9.63 0.40 -5.24
N HIS A 28 10.19 -0.03 -6.38
CA HIS A 28 11.35 -0.93 -6.36
C HIS A 28 12.65 -0.20 -6.03
N GLU A 29 12.80 1.07 -6.41
CA GLU A 29 13.95 1.88 -5.99
C GLU A 29 13.93 2.11 -4.48
N ALA A 30 12.75 2.34 -3.88
CA ALA A 30 12.58 2.41 -2.44
C ALA A 30 13.01 1.10 -1.76
N VAL A 31 12.56 -0.04 -2.28
CA VAL A 31 12.98 -1.38 -1.79
C VAL A 31 14.48 -1.59 -1.94
N ASP A 32 15.07 -1.26 -3.09
CA ASP A 32 16.50 -1.44 -3.37
C ASP A 32 17.38 -0.54 -2.49
N GLY A 33 16.83 0.55 -1.94
CA GLY A 33 17.47 1.45 -0.97
C GLY A 33 17.43 1.01 0.49
N LEU A 34 16.68 -0.06 0.82
CA LEU A 34 16.50 -0.53 2.19
C LEU A 34 17.74 -1.21 2.79
N PRO A 35 17.87 -1.25 4.13
CA PRO A 35 18.93 -2.02 4.78
C PRO A 35 18.80 -3.52 4.48
N PRO A 36 19.89 -4.32 4.53
CA PRO A 36 19.91 -5.69 3.98
C PRO A 36 18.80 -6.63 4.47
N LEU A 37 18.38 -6.54 5.74
CA LEU A 37 17.30 -7.37 6.28
C LEU A 37 15.92 -6.98 5.71
N LEU A 38 15.67 -5.69 5.50
CA LEU A 38 14.43 -5.18 4.95
C LEU A 38 14.40 -5.27 3.43
N LEU A 39 15.57 -5.16 2.77
CA LEU A 39 15.72 -5.38 1.34
C LEU A 39 15.21 -6.77 0.93
N VAL A 40 15.63 -7.82 1.66
CA VAL A 40 15.21 -9.21 1.36
C VAL A 40 13.69 -9.34 1.50
N ARG A 41 13.12 -8.85 2.60
CA ARG A 41 11.66 -8.88 2.84
C ARG A 41 10.90 -8.13 1.75
N GLY A 42 11.32 -6.89 1.43
CA GLY A 42 10.71 -6.08 0.38
C GLY A 42 10.81 -6.71 -1.01
N GLN A 43 11.87 -7.46 -1.31
CA GLN A 43 12.02 -8.17 -2.60
C GLN A 43 11.18 -9.46 -2.69
N GLU A 44 10.79 -10.04 -1.55
CA GLU A 44 9.90 -11.22 -1.50
C GLU A 44 8.43 -10.82 -1.72
N LEU A 45 8.07 -9.56 -1.45
CA LEU A 45 6.73 -9.05 -1.68
C LEU A 45 6.43 -8.86 -3.18
N PRO A 46 5.20 -9.20 -3.63
CA PRO A 46 4.73 -8.78 -4.94
C PRO A 46 4.61 -7.25 -5.02
N PHE A 47 4.60 -6.73 -6.25
CA PHE A 47 4.22 -5.34 -6.49
C PHE A 47 2.70 -5.20 -6.33
N PRO A 48 2.18 -4.16 -5.63
CA PRO A 48 2.90 -3.05 -4.98
C PRO A 48 3.37 -3.35 -3.54
N GLN A 49 4.67 -3.16 -3.28
CA GLN A 49 5.29 -3.61 -2.03
C GLN A 49 4.79 -2.89 -0.78
N LEU A 50 4.46 -1.60 -0.87
CA LEU A 50 3.89 -0.86 0.28
C LEU A 50 2.57 -1.48 0.74
N HIS A 51 1.67 -1.79 -0.19
CA HIS A 51 0.37 -2.40 0.12
C HIS A 51 0.54 -3.78 0.73
N HIS A 52 1.37 -4.63 0.14
CA HIS A 52 1.60 -5.97 0.68
C HIS A 52 2.28 -5.93 2.06
N ALA A 53 3.22 -5.01 2.30
CA ALA A 53 3.80 -4.81 3.63
C ALA A 53 2.74 -4.37 4.66
N CYS A 54 1.76 -3.55 4.24
CA CYS A 54 0.64 -3.17 5.07
C CYS A 54 -0.26 -4.37 5.42
N LEU A 55 -0.56 -5.23 4.45
CA LEU A 55 -1.37 -6.44 4.66
C LEU A 55 -0.66 -7.51 5.48
N GLU A 56 0.68 -7.53 5.50
CA GLU A 56 1.47 -8.39 6.40
C GLU A 56 1.61 -7.80 7.81
N ALA A 57 1.04 -6.63 8.08
CA ALA A 57 1.24 -5.84 9.31
C ALA A 57 2.73 -5.62 9.64
N ASP A 58 3.59 -5.55 8.62
CA ASP A 58 5.03 -5.41 8.75
C ASP A 58 5.39 -3.94 8.97
N LEU A 59 5.16 -3.45 10.20
CA LEU A 59 5.36 -2.04 10.54
C LEU A 59 6.78 -1.53 10.29
N GLU A 60 7.78 -2.40 10.43
CA GLU A 60 9.18 -2.03 10.19
C GLU A 60 9.42 -1.79 8.70
N LEU A 61 8.92 -2.69 7.84
CA LEU A 61 9.03 -2.54 6.39
C LEU A 61 8.19 -1.38 5.87
N VAL A 62 6.94 -1.23 6.33
CA VAL A 62 6.07 -0.08 5.98
C VAL A 62 6.75 1.22 6.35
N THR A 63 7.28 1.32 7.58
CA THR A 63 8.02 2.50 8.04
C THR A 63 9.21 2.79 7.13
N ALA A 64 10.00 1.78 6.80
CA ALA A 64 11.21 1.96 6.00
C ALA A 64 10.91 2.35 4.54
N LEU A 65 9.85 1.81 3.95
CA LEU A 65 9.38 2.19 2.61
C LEU A 65 8.92 3.66 2.57
N LEU A 66 8.16 4.10 3.57
CA LEU A 66 7.74 5.49 3.69
C LEU A 66 8.93 6.43 3.99
N ASP A 67 9.88 5.99 4.82
CA ASP A 67 11.11 6.74 5.10
C ASP A 67 12.03 6.83 3.87
N ALA A 68 11.92 5.90 2.92
CA ALA A 68 12.61 5.94 1.63
C ALA A 68 11.99 6.95 0.65
N GLY A 69 10.89 7.60 1.02
CA GLY A 69 10.28 8.70 0.27
C GLY A 69 9.00 8.35 -0.47
N LEU A 70 8.53 7.10 -0.39
CA LEU A 70 7.24 6.73 -0.96
C LEU A 70 6.11 7.51 -0.29
N ALA A 71 5.22 8.08 -1.11
CA ALA A 71 3.98 8.67 -0.62
C ALA A 71 3.09 7.58 -0.01
N ALA A 72 2.43 7.88 1.12
CA ALA A 72 1.56 6.91 1.78
C ALA A 72 0.28 6.59 0.95
N ASP A 73 -0.14 7.52 0.10
CA ASP A 73 -1.26 7.35 -0.84
C ASP A 73 -0.84 6.80 -2.20
N THR A 74 0.42 6.41 -2.39
CA THR A 74 0.84 5.83 -3.67
C THR A 74 0.01 4.57 -3.95
N TYR A 75 -0.40 4.41 -5.20
CA TYR A 75 -1.19 3.28 -5.69
C TYR A 75 -0.68 2.87 -7.08
N PRO A 76 -0.94 1.63 -7.53
CA PRO A 76 -0.12 1.00 -8.58
C PRO A 76 -0.35 1.54 -10.00
N CYS A 77 -1.36 2.39 -10.23
CA CYS A 77 -1.78 2.92 -11.52
C CYS A 77 -2.08 1.83 -12.56
N THR A 78 -2.83 0.81 -12.14
CA THR A 78 -3.29 -0.31 -12.98
C THR A 78 -4.68 -0.06 -13.55
N GLU A 79 -5.14 -0.91 -14.46
CA GLU A 79 -6.53 -0.89 -14.93
C GLU A 79 -7.44 -1.83 -14.11
N ASP A 80 -6.90 -2.42 -13.04
CA ASP A 80 -7.58 -3.43 -12.22
C ASP A 80 -8.34 -2.79 -11.04
N GLU A 81 -9.24 -3.55 -10.43
CA GLU A 81 -10.07 -3.10 -9.29
C GLU A 81 -9.28 -2.84 -8.00
N ASP A 82 -8.00 -3.17 -8.00
CA ASP A 82 -7.07 -2.97 -6.90
C ASP A 82 -6.19 -1.73 -7.10
N ASP A 83 -6.51 -0.88 -8.09
CA ASP A 83 -5.88 0.42 -8.32
C ASP A 83 -6.24 1.48 -7.26
N GLU A 84 -5.93 1.15 -6.01
CA GLU A 84 -6.36 1.89 -4.82
C GLU A 84 -5.20 2.07 -3.82
N PRO A 85 -5.24 3.08 -2.93
CA PRO A 85 -4.24 3.26 -1.88
C PRO A 85 -4.20 2.11 -0.87
N ALA A 86 -3.07 1.96 -0.17
CA ALA A 86 -2.88 0.91 0.84
C ALA A 86 -3.94 0.96 1.97
N LEU A 87 -4.46 2.15 2.28
CA LEU A 87 -5.51 2.32 3.29
C LEU A 87 -6.83 1.64 2.87
N VAL A 88 -7.16 1.66 1.58
CA VAL A 88 -8.33 0.96 1.02
C VAL A 88 -8.14 -0.55 1.07
N TRP A 89 -6.93 -1.03 0.76
CA TRP A 89 -6.60 -2.45 0.85
C TRP A 89 -6.76 -2.98 2.28
N LEU A 90 -6.32 -2.21 3.29
CA LEU A 90 -6.55 -2.54 4.70
C LEU A 90 -8.05 -2.63 5.05
N ALA A 91 -8.88 -1.74 4.49
CA ALA A 91 -10.32 -1.75 4.72
C ALA A 91 -11.01 -2.98 4.12
N ARG A 92 -10.52 -3.46 2.97
CA ARG A 92 -11.05 -4.62 2.24
C ARG A 92 -10.51 -5.96 2.75
N ASP A 93 -9.37 -5.97 3.41
CA ASP A 93 -8.74 -7.22 3.87
C ASP A 93 -9.59 -7.94 4.93
N GLU A 94 -9.69 -9.26 4.85
CA GLU A 94 -10.48 -10.08 5.79
C GLU A 94 -9.61 -10.89 6.76
N LEU A 95 -8.28 -10.80 6.64
CA LEU A 95 -7.33 -11.65 7.37
C LEU A 95 -6.76 -10.95 8.61
N LEU A 96 -6.47 -9.66 8.49
CA LEU A 96 -6.00 -8.83 9.59
C LEU A 96 -7.10 -8.58 10.61
N SER A 97 -6.73 -8.63 11.88
CA SER A 97 -7.59 -8.13 12.95
C SER A 97 -7.78 -6.62 12.85
N SER A 98 -8.89 -6.10 13.39
CA SER A 98 -9.12 -4.66 13.42
C SER A 98 -8.00 -3.89 14.14
N ASP A 99 -7.36 -4.48 15.16
CA ASP A 99 -6.21 -3.87 15.86
C ASP A 99 -4.99 -3.75 14.93
N GLU A 100 -4.68 -4.77 14.14
CA GLU A 100 -3.59 -4.72 13.15
C GLU A 100 -3.88 -3.66 12.08
N LYS A 101 -5.10 -3.66 11.54
CA LYS A 101 -5.55 -2.63 10.57
C LYS A 101 -5.38 -1.22 11.14
N ILE A 102 -5.81 -0.99 12.39
CA ILE A 102 -5.69 0.32 13.05
C ILE A 102 -4.23 0.73 13.22
N ILE A 103 -3.33 -0.18 13.62
CA ILE A 103 -1.92 0.17 13.84
C ILE A 103 -1.24 0.53 12.50
N VAL A 104 -1.48 -0.25 11.45
CA VAL A 104 -0.93 0.05 10.11
C VAL A 104 -1.52 1.32 9.53
N ALA A 105 -2.86 1.49 9.61
CA ALA A 105 -3.53 2.70 9.14
C ALA A 105 -3.09 3.95 9.91
N THR A 106 -2.84 3.84 11.22
CA THR A 106 -2.26 4.95 12.01
C THR A 106 -0.91 5.37 11.43
N LEU A 107 -0.05 4.40 11.09
CA LEU A 107 1.24 4.69 10.45
C LEU A 107 1.06 5.39 9.10
N LEU A 108 0.21 4.88 8.21
CA LEU A 108 -0.05 5.52 6.90
C LEU A 108 -0.55 6.96 7.06
N LEU A 109 -1.56 7.17 7.91
CA LEU A 109 -2.18 8.48 8.11
C LEU A 109 -1.24 9.46 8.83
N ASP A 110 -0.42 9.01 9.78
CA ASP A 110 0.60 9.86 10.42
C ASP A 110 1.75 10.21 9.45
N ARG A 111 1.90 9.45 8.37
CA ARG A 111 2.82 9.72 7.25
C ARG A 111 2.18 10.47 6.09
N GLY A 112 0.96 10.96 6.28
CA GLY A 112 0.30 11.89 5.38
C GLY A 112 -0.63 11.27 4.36
N ALA A 113 -1.01 9.99 4.52
CA ALA A 113 -2.12 9.44 3.75
C ALA A 113 -3.40 10.23 4.01
N ASP A 114 -4.16 10.54 2.95
CA ASP A 114 -5.49 11.11 3.05
C ASP A 114 -6.49 10.02 3.42
N VAL A 115 -7.19 10.22 4.54
CA VAL A 115 -8.19 9.29 5.05
C VAL A 115 -9.38 9.11 4.10
N ASN A 116 -9.60 10.06 3.19
CA ASN A 116 -10.70 10.03 2.22
C ASN A 116 -10.28 9.53 0.83
N GLU A 117 -8.99 9.33 0.56
CA GLU A 117 -8.53 8.83 -0.74
C GLU A 117 -8.98 7.38 -0.93
N GLY A 118 -9.61 7.10 -2.08
CA GLY A 118 -10.11 5.76 -2.45
C GLY A 118 -11.28 5.23 -1.59
N GLY A 119 -11.85 6.03 -0.68
CA GLY A 119 -13.08 5.67 0.03
C GLY A 119 -12.95 4.51 1.03
N ALA A 120 -11.82 4.39 1.74
CA ALA A 120 -11.57 3.33 2.72
C ALA A 120 -12.69 3.16 3.77
N LEU A 121 -13.37 4.25 4.15
CA LEU A 121 -14.50 4.21 5.08
C LEU A 121 -15.68 3.39 4.55
N ASP A 122 -16.00 3.52 3.26
CA ASP A 122 -17.15 2.81 2.68
C ASP A 122 -16.87 1.31 2.59
N HIS A 123 -15.66 0.93 2.21
CA HIS A 123 -15.22 -0.47 2.25
C HIS A 123 -15.25 -1.05 3.68
N ALA A 124 -14.80 -0.30 4.69
CA ALA A 124 -14.87 -0.75 6.07
C ALA A 124 -16.32 -0.93 6.57
N LYS A 125 -17.26 -0.09 6.13
CA LYS A 125 -18.70 -0.25 6.42
C LYS A 125 -19.27 -1.49 5.74
N GLU A 126 -18.93 -1.72 4.47
CA GLU A 126 -19.37 -2.88 3.70
C GLU A 126 -18.86 -4.20 4.30
N ALA A 127 -17.64 -4.19 4.84
CA ALA A 127 -17.03 -5.31 5.56
C ALA A 127 -17.55 -5.48 7.00
N GLU A 128 -18.44 -4.61 7.48
CA GLU A 128 -18.96 -4.59 8.85
C GLU A 128 -17.86 -4.48 9.94
N GLU A 129 -16.74 -3.82 9.62
CA GLU A 129 -15.57 -3.64 10.49
C GLU A 129 -15.76 -2.48 11.47
N GLU A 130 -16.69 -2.61 12.42
CA GLU A 130 -17.13 -1.52 13.30
C GLU A 130 -15.98 -0.76 13.98
N SER A 131 -14.94 -1.48 14.45
CA SER A 131 -13.79 -0.87 15.12
C SER A 131 -12.94 -0.04 14.16
N PHE A 132 -12.76 -0.52 12.92
CA PHE A 132 -12.01 0.20 11.91
C PHE A 132 -12.80 1.38 11.33
N VAL A 133 -14.12 1.23 11.17
CA VAL A 133 -15.05 2.33 10.83
C VAL A 133 -14.97 3.44 11.87
N GLU A 134 -15.05 3.11 13.17
CA GLU A 134 -14.94 4.12 14.22
C GLU A 134 -13.58 4.83 14.20
N PHE A 135 -12.51 4.09 13.95
CA PHE A 135 -11.17 4.65 13.79
C PHE A 135 -11.09 5.65 12.61
N LEU A 136 -11.55 5.27 11.41
CA LEU A 136 -11.50 6.12 10.23
C LEU A 136 -12.31 7.41 10.42
N VAL A 137 -13.52 7.31 10.99
CA VAL A 137 -14.35 8.49 11.33
C VAL A 137 -13.63 9.41 12.32
N ARG A 138 -12.94 8.86 13.34
CA ARG A 138 -12.14 9.66 14.29
C ARG A 138 -10.94 10.33 13.63
N ARG A 139 -10.40 9.75 12.55
CA ARG A 139 -9.32 10.33 11.72
C ARG A 139 -9.84 11.34 10.69
N GLY A 140 -11.16 11.52 10.57
CA GLY A 140 -11.80 12.52 9.72
C GLY A 140 -12.31 12.00 8.38
N ALA A 141 -12.55 10.69 8.25
CA ALA A 141 -13.21 10.13 7.08
C ALA A 141 -14.69 10.55 7.01
N GLU A 142 -15.18 10.91 5.83
CA GLU A 142 -16.56 11.35 5.56
C GLU A 142 -17.26 10.50 4.49
#